data_AF-A0A354CLX1-F1
#
_entry.id   AF-A0A354CLX1-F1
#
_cell.length_a   1.000
_cell.length_b   1.000
_cell.length_c   1.000
_cell.angle_alpha   90.00
_cell.angle_beta   90.00
_cell.angle_gamma   90.00
#
_symmetry.space_group_name_H-M   'P 1'
#
loop_
_entity.id
_entity.type
_entity.pdbx_description
1 polymer ?
#
loop_
_entity_poly.entity_id
_entity_poly.type
_entity_poly.pdbx_seq_one_letter_code
_entity_poly.pdbx_strand_id
1 'polypeptide(L)'
;IHELLTSANGYKVKKVTVFPGMSMNLHQHEFRSEHWSVVEGVATITLGTQERDYHKFESVFVPIGMQHKVANHTDKNVVIIEVGIGDMLTDNDMVKIYGQDNNNSGPVSDIVKLDPAFKDNLWGGTKLRTVFGKKCDYDIIAESWELSAHPDGQSRIAEGRYRGMLFNDYLRRIGKEALGWKCQALDRFPILIKFIDAKQPLSVQIHPDDEYALEVEGEYGKNEVWYILDCEPGASLYCGLKRKTTKEEIRDRIANNTITEILNEVKVKKGDVVFIKAGTIHAIGAGILICEIQQNSNSTYRLYDYDRRDKYGNLRELHLEKALDVVDVEPYVRNNNKQEILVQNDNYEMERLVQCKYFECFKYAVKDEAKIMVDDASFISVIFVSGRGSITVDSRTLEFKAGESFFVTAGKKNIIIHGESECIVTHV
;
A
#
# COMPACT_ATOMS: atom_id res chain seq x y z
N ILE A 1 -22.16 -3.19 5.28
CA ILE A 1 -21.39 -4.45 5.48
C ILE A 1 -21.57 -5.29 4.23
N HIS A 2 -20.47 -5.73 3.62
CA HIS A 2 -20.49 -6.66 2.50
C HIS A 2 -20.01 -8.02 2.99
N GLU A 3 -20.80 -9.05 2.77
CA GLU A 3 -20.48 -10.44 3.09
C GLU A 3 -20.36 -11.21 1.77
N LEU A 4 -19.18 -11.77 1.47
CA LEU A 4 -18.98 -12.58 0.28
C LEU A 4 -19.67 -13.94 0.49
N LEU A 5 -20.64 -14.27 -0.37
CA LEU A 5 -21.35 -15.54 -0.30
C LEU A 5 -20.66 -16.61 -1.14
N THR A 6 -20.27 -16.27 -2.37
CA THR A 6 -19.52 -17.17 -3.28
C THR A 6 -18.85 -16.38 -4.40
N SER A 7 -17.83 -16.95 -5.04
CA SER A 7 -17.17 -16.40 -6.22
C SER A 7 -16.49 -17.49 -7.03
N ALA A 8 -16.50 -17.37 -8.35
CA ALA A 8 -15.71 -18.20 -9.26
C ALA A 8 -15.26 -17.38 -10.49
N ASN A 9 -14.62 -18.03 -11.45
CA ASN A 9 -14.32 -17.36 -12.71
C ASN A 9 -15.62 -16.90 -13.40
N GLY A 10 -15.72 -15.62 -13.71
CA GLY A 10 -16.90 -15.01 -14.35
C GLY A 10 -18.02 -14.55 -13.42
N TYR A 11 -18.02 -14.86 -12.10
CA TYR A 11 -19.01 -14.26 -11.18
C TYR A 11 -18.57 -14.08 -9.72
N LYS A 12 -19.19 -13.12 -9.02
CA LYS A 12 -19.05 -12.85 -7.58
C LYS A 12 -20.41 -12.54 -6.97
N VAL A 13 -20.77 -13.20 -5.86
CA VAL A 13 -22.05 -12.99 -5.17
C VAL A 13 -21.79 -12.49 -3.75
N LYS A 14 -22.41 -11.37 -3.38
CA LYS A 14 -22.30 -10.76 -2.06
C LYS A 14 -23.68 -10.52 -1.46
N LYS A 15 -23.75 -10.54 -0.13
CA LYS A 15 -24.83 -9.96 0.66
C LYS A 15 -24.38 -8.59 1.14
N VAL A 16 -25.12 -7.55 0.75
CA VAL A 16 -24.86 -6.16 1.09
C VAL A 16 -25.90 -5.71 2.09
N THR A 17 -25.46 -5.36 3.30
CA THR A 17 -26.30 -4.75 4.34
C THR A 17 -26.02 -3.27 4.41
N VAL A 18 -27.04 -2.45 4.13
CA VAL A 18 -26.99 -0.99 4.24
C VAL A 18 -27.78 -0.57 5.48
N PHE A 19 -27.10 -0.01 6.47
CA PHE A 19 -27.72 0.42 7.73
C PHE A 19 -28.54 1.70 7.56
N PRO A 20 -29.50 1.98 8.45
CA PRO A 20 -30.30 3.22 8.44
C PRO A 20 -29.45 4.47 8.25
N GLY A 21 -29.84 5.33 7.30
CA GLY A 21 -29.16 6.58 6.98
C GLY A 21 -27.81 6.44 6.27
N MET A 22 -27.35 5.22 5.97
CA MET A 22 -26.09 4.99 5.26
C MET A 22 -26.30 4.91 3.75
N SER A 23 -25.25 5.23 3.01
CA SER A 23 -25.19 5.07 1.56
C SER A 23 -23.82 4.58 1.13
N MET A 24 -23.79 3.89 -0.01
CA MET A 24 -22.57 3.60 -0.73
C MET A 24 -22.17 4.79 -1.59
N ASN A 25 -20.86 4.93 -1.84
CA ASN A 25 -20.37 5.92 -2.78
C ASN A 25 -20.90 5.59 -4.19
N LEU A 26 -21.18 6.63 -4.99
CA LEU A 26 -21.42 6.46 -6.42
C LEU A 26 -20.18 5.80 -7.04
N HIS A 27 -20.38 4.76 -7.83
CA HIS A 27 -19.30 4.04 -8.50
C HIS A 27 -19.79 3.44 -9.82
N GLN A 28 -18.87 2.95 -10.63
CA GLN A 28 -19.15 2.15 -11.81
C GLN A 28 -18.14 1.01 -11.90
N HIS A 29 -18.44 0.04 -12.76
CA HIS A 29 -17.57 -1.08 -13.09
C HIS A 29 -17.21 -1.04 -14.57
N GLU A 30 -15.94 -1.27 -14.91
CA GLU A 30 -15.46 -1.21 -16.30
C GLU A 30 -15.55 -2.57 -17.00
N PHE A 31 -15.48 -3.67 -16.25
CA PHE A 31 -15.36 -5.02 -16.78
C PHE A 31 -16.44 -5.98 -16.27
N ARG A 32 -17.37 -5.52 -15.42
CA ARG A 32 -18.49 -6.34 -14.92
C ARG A 32 -19.81 -5.60 -14.90
N SER A 33 -20.87 -6.37 -15.10
CA SER A 33 -22.26 -5.96 -14.81
C SER A 33 -22.65 -6.46 -13.42
N GLU A 34 -23.69 -5.87 -12.84
CA GLU A 34 -24.24 -6.34 -11.58
C GLU A 34 -25.75 -6.56 -11.65
N HIS A 35 -26.25 -7.46 -10.81
CA HIS A 35 -27.67 -7.66 -10.59
C HIS A 35 -27.94 -7.64 -9.08
N TRP A 36 -28.76 -6.69 -8.65
CA TRP A 36 -29.08 -6.48 -7.24
C TRP A 36 -30.51 -6.93 -6.97
N SER A 37 -30.69 -7.80 -5.98
CA SER A 37 -32.00 -8.25 -5.52
C SER A 37 -32.23 -7.82 -4.08
N VAL A 38 -33.28 -7.03 -3.82
CA VAL A 38 -33.61 -6.57 -2.47
C VAL A 38 -34.29 -7.71 -1.71
N VAL A 39 -33.65 -8.24 -0.67
CA VAL A 39 -34.19 -9.35 0.14
C VAL A 39 -34.81 -8.86 1.46
N GLU A 40 -34.44 -7.66 1.91
CA GLU A 40 -35.01 -7.03 3.11
C GLU A 40 -34.99 -5.49 2.98
N GLY A 41 -36.03 -4.83 3.48
CA GLY A 41 -36.13 -3.37 3.54
C GLY A 41 -36.56 -2.70 2.23
N VAL A 42 -36.25 -1.41 2.11
CA VAL A 42 -36.46 -0.58 0.91
C VAL A 42 -35.14 0.11 0.58
N ALA A 43 -34.57 -0.23 -0.58
CA ALA A 43 -33.31 0.31 -1.07
C ALA A 43 -33.58 1.48 -2.02
N THR A 44 -33.00 2.65 -1.76
CA THR A 44 -33.00 3.74 -2.75
C THR A 44 -31.78 3.55 -3.64
N ILE A 45 -31.99 3.19 -4.91
CA ILE A 45 -30.91 2.88 -5.85
C ILE A 45 -30.84 3.97 -6.92
N THR A 46 -29.65 4.51 -7.13
CA THR A 46 -29.36 5.45 -8.22
C THR A 46 -28.71 4.68 -9.36
N LEU A 47 -29.20 4.84 -10.58
CA LEU A 47 -28.60 4.42 -11.84
C LEU A 47 -28.44 5.62 -12.78
N GLY A 48 -27.21 6.05 -13.02
CA GLY A 48 -26.90 7.28 -13.75
C GLY A 48 -27.54 8.48 -13.06
N THR A 49 -28.50 9.11 -13.72
CA THR A 49 -29.25 10.26 -13.21
C THR A 49 -30.59 9.89 -12.60
N GLN A 50 -31.01 8.62 -12.68
CA GLN A 50 -32.29 8.17 -12.15
C GLN A 50 -32.11 7.60 -10.76
N GLU A 51 -32.99 7.97 -9.85
CA GLU A 51 -33.06 7.42 -8.50
C GLU A 51 -34.46 6.86 -8.27
N ARG A 52 -34.52 5.64 -7.74
CA ARG A 52 -35.78 4.95 -7.49
C ARG A 52 -35.67 4.05 -6.25
N ASP A 53 -36.78 3.92 -5.53
CA ASP A 53 -36.90 2.96 -4.44
C ASP A 53 -37.24 1.56 -4.96
N TYR A 54 -36.55 0.57 -4.41
CA TYR A 54 -36.73 -0.85 -4.67
C TYR A 54 -37.10 -1.57 -3.38
N HIS A 55 -38.26 -2.20 -3.39
CA HIS A 55 -38.81 -2.95 -2.27
C HIS A 55 -38.33 -4.39 -2.26
N LYS A 56 -38.51 -5.07 -1.12
CA LYS A 56 -38.31 -6.51 -1.01
C LYS A 56 -38.94 -7.26 -2.18
N PHE A 57 -38.17 -8.17 -2.77
CA PHE A 57 -38.46 -8.98 -3.97
C PHE A 57 -38.32 -8.26 -5.31
N GLU A 58 -38.01 -6.96 -5.33
CA GLU A 58 -37.63 -6.28 -6.56
C GLU A 58 -36.13 -6.44 -6.85
N SER A 59 -35.78 -6.33 -8.13
CA SER A 59 -34.40 -6.39 -8.58
C SER A 59 -34.07 -5.31 -9.60
N VAL A 60 -32.78 -5.06 -9.76
CA VAL A 60 -32.25 -4.11 -10.73
C VAL A 60 -30.99 -4.65 -11.37
N PHE A 61 -30.90 -4.44 -12.69
CA PHE A 61 -29.70 -4.73 -13.47
C PHE A 61 -28.86 -3.46 -13.63
N VAL A 62 -27.58 -3.58 -13.39
CA VAL A 62 -26.57 -2.53 -13.52
C VAL A 62 -25.64 -2.89 -14.69
N PRO A 63 -25.78 -2.21 -15.84
CA PRO A 63 -24.90 -2.44 -16.98
C PRO A 63 -23.42 -2.11 -16.68
N ILE A 64 -22.51 -2.71 -17.46
CA ILE A 64 -21.09 -2.31 -17.47
C ILE A 64 -21.00 -0.81 -17.79
N GLY A 65 -20.17 -0.09 -17.03
CA GLY A 65 -19.98 1.36 -17.15
C GLY A 65 -21.11 2.21 -16.57
N MET A 66 -22.19 1.61 -16.04
CA MET A 66 -23.28 2.36 -15.41
C MET A 66 -22.84 2.91 -14.06
N GLN A 67 -23.04 4.22 -13.85
CA GLN A 67 -22.85 4.83 -12.54
C GLN A 67 -23.99 4.40 -11.61
N HIS A 68 -23.67 3.91 -10.42
CA HIS A 68 -24.68 3.41 -9.51
C HIS A 68 -24.29 3.52 -8.04
N LYS A 69 -25.29 3.58 -7.16
CA LYS A 69 -25.15 3.49 -5.70
C LYS A 69 -26.45 2.99 -5.08
N VAL A 70 -26.35 2.44 -3.87
CA VAL A 70 -27.50 2.23 -2.98
C VAL A 70 -27.40 3.14 -1.77
N ALA A 71 -28.53 3.69 -1.36
CA ALA A 71 -28.75 4.36 -0.09
C ALA A 71 -29.89 3.69 0.67
N ASN A 72 -29.85 3.81 1.99
CA ASN A 72 -30.94 3.42 2.87
C ASN A 72 -31.46 4.66 3.61
N HIS A 73 -32.57 5.21 3.12
CA HIS A 73 -33.24 6.36 3.74
C HIS A 73 -34.27 5.97 4.81
N THR A 74 -34.35 4.68 5.16
CA THR A 74 -35.30 4.15 6.14
C THR A 74 -34.68 3.99 7.52
N ASP A 75 -35.51 3.59 8.50
CA ASP A 75 -35.15 3.34 9.90
C ASP A 75 -34.75 1.88 10.19
N LYS A 76 -34.79 1.00 9.18
CA LYS A 76 -34.45 -0.43 9.27
C LYS A 76 -33.32 -0.79 8.32
N ASN A 77 -32.65 -1.91 8.59
CA ASN A 77 -31.61 -2.40 7.69
C ASN A 77 -32.21 -2.77 6.33
N VAL A 78 -31.43 -2.52 5.29
CA VAL A 78 -31.70 -2.99 3.93
C VAL A 78 -30.68 -4.08 3.62
N VAL A 79 -31.14 -5.19 3.06
CA VAL A 79 -30.28 -6.28 2.63
C VAL A 79 -30.51 -6.53 1.14
N ILE A 80 -29.41 -6.52 0.40
CA ILE A 80 -29.35 -6.75 -1.05
C ILE A 80 -28.46 -7.94 -1.32
N ILE A 81 -28.84 -8.80 -2.26
CA ILE A 81 -27.95 -9.77 -2.87
C ILE A 81 -27.41 -9.17 -4.17
N GLU A 82 -26.11 -8.91 -4.20
CA GLU A 82 -25.38 -8.37 -5.35
C GLU A 82 -24.72 -9.54 -6.08
N VAL A 83 -25.01 -9.69 -7.37
CA VAL A 83 -24.37 -10.66 -8.27
C VAL A 83 -23.60 -9.88 -9.34
N GLY A 84 -22.28 -9.88 -9.26
CA GLY A 84 -21.39 -9.34 -10.29
C GLY A 84 -21.00 -10.41 -11.30
N ILE A 85 -21.07 -10.09 -12.60
CA ILE A 85 -20.70 -11.00 -13.72
C ILE A 85 -19.81 -10.24 -14.70
N GLY A 86 -18.62 -10.78 -15.00
CA GLY A 86 -17.65 -10.14 -15.88
C GLY A 86 -16.26 -10.77 -15.84
N ASP A 87 -15.36 -10.23 -16.67
CA ASP A 87 -14.00 -10.74 -16.87
C ASP A 87 -13.03 -10.35 -15.73
N MET A 88 -13.34 -9.28 -14.99
CA MET A 88 -12.59 -8.84 -13.81
C MET A 88 -13.53 -8.51 -12.65
N LEU A 89 -13.38 -9.18 -11.52
CA LEU A 89 -14.32 -9.14 -10.37
C LEU A 89 -13.67 -8.71 -9.05
N THR A 90 -12.45 -8.18 -9.13
CA THR A 90 -11.73 -7.59 -8.01
C THR A 90 -12.22 -6.16 -7.76
N ASP A 91 -11.87 -5.58 -6.62
CA ASP A 91 -12.25 -4.18 -6.32
C ASP A 91 -11.46 -3.16 -7.16
N ASN A 92 -10.45 -3.60 -7.91
CA ASN A 92 -9.71 -2.78 -8.87
C ASN A 92 -10.57 -2.36 -10.07
N ASP A 93 -11.61 -3.13 -10.38
CA ASP A 93 -12.61 -2.82 -11.43
C ASP A 93 -13.61 -1.73 -10.98
N MET A 94 -13.63 -1.36 -9.70
CA MET A 94 -14.53 -0.33 -9.19
C MET A 94 -13.92 1.07 -9.36
N VAL A 95 -14.57 1.89 -10.19
CA VAL A 95 -14.29 3.32 -10.31
C VAL A 95 -15.30 4.08 -9.44
N LYS A 96 -14.88 4.55 -8.26
CA LYS A 96 -15.69 5.45 -7.44
C LYS A 96 -15.79 6.83 -8.10
N ILE A 97 -17.01 7.33 -8.22
CA ILE A 97 -17.34 8.60 -8.84
C ILE A 97 -17.62 9.59 -7.73
N TYR A 98 -16.66 10.47 -7.52
CA TYR A 98 -16.80 11.58 -6.60
C TYR A 98 -17.39 12.75 -7.38
N GLY A 99 -18.31 13.49 -6.76
CA GLY A 99 -19.05 14.57 -7.41
C GLY A 99 -18.13 15.44 -8.26
N GLN A 100 -18.50 15.62 -9.53
CA GLN A 100 -17.90 16.67 -10.35
C GLN A 100 -18.30 18.01 -9.73
N ASP A 101 -17.46 18.54 -8.85
CA ASP A 101 -17.46 19.96 -8.58
C ASP A 101 -17.03 20.65 -9.88
N ASN A 102 -18.02 21.04 -10.68
CA ASN A 102 -17.88 21.77 -11.94
C ASN A 102 -17.28 23.19 -11.80
N ASN A 103 -16.64 23.51 -10.67
CA ASN A 103 -16.06 24.81 -10.36
C ASN A 103 -14.55 24.78 -10.00
N ASN A 104 -13.84 23.68 -10.23
CA ASN A 104 -12.41 23.63 -9.92
C ASN A 104 -11.53 24.09 -11.09
N SER A 105 -11.49 25.40 -11.36
CA SER A 105 -10.55 26.06 -12.28
C SER A 105 -9.30 26.63 -11.59
N GLY A 106 -9.08 26.32 -10.31
CA GLY A 106 -7.87 26.70 -9.58
C GLY A 106 -6.63 25.88 -9.96
N PRO A 107 -5.42 26.36 -9.60
CA PRO A 107 -4.17 25.65 -9.84
C PRO A 107 -4.15 24.27 -9.14
N VAL A 108 -3.41 23.33 -9.71
CA VAL A 108 -3.12 22.03 -9.08
C VAL A 108 -2.34 22.30 -7.80
N SER A 109 -2.78 21.68 -6.70
CA SER A 109 -2.10 21.81 -5.42
C SER A 109 -0.80 21.01 -5.40
N ASP A 110 0.27 21.62 -4.91
CA ASP A 110 1.58 20.98 -4.81
C ASP A 110 1.68 19.95 -3.69
N ILE A 111 0.71 19.92 -2.77
CA ILE A 111 0.55 18.87 -1.77
C ILE A 111 -0.80 18.17 -1.93
N VAL A 112 -0.79 16.84 -1.84
CA VAL A 112 -1.98 15.99 -1.75
C VAL A 112 -1.83 14.94 -0.66
N LYS A 113 -2.90 14.71 0.09
CA LYS A 113 -3.05 13.60 1.03
C LYS A 113 -3.48 12.35 0.28
N LEU A 114 -2.99 11.18 0.68
CA LEU A 114 -3.30 9.89 0.04
C LEU A 114 -4.12 8.98 0.96
N ASP A 115 -5.12 8.34 0.37
CA ASP A 115 -5.78 7.17 0.92
C ASP A 115 -5.09 5.90 0.39
N PRO A 116 -4.76 4.93 1.26
CA PRO A 116 -3.98 3.76 0.85
C PRO A 116 -4.84 2.68 0.17
N ALA A 117 -4.18 1.77 -0.53
CA ALA A 117 -4.76 0.47 -0.88
C ALA A 117 -4.45 -0.55 0.23
N PHE A 118 -5.39 -1.45 0.56
CA PHE A 118 -5.22 -2.43 1.62
C PHE A 118 -5.07 -3.85 1.09
N LYS A 119 -4.36 -4.71 1.84
CA LYS A 119 -4.24 -6.16 1.61
C LYS A 119 -4.55 -6.95 2.87
N ASP A 120 -5.25 -8.08 2.74
CA ASP A 120 -5.67 -9.00 3.80
C ASP A 120 -4.90 -10.32 3.78
N ASN A 121 -3.59 -10.26 3.47
CA ASN A 121 -2.75 -11.44 3.39
C ASN A 121 -2.83 -12.31 4.67
N LEU A 122 -2.73 -13.64 4.50
CA LEU A 122 -2.95 -14.66 5.55
C LEU A 122 -2.17 -14.45 6.86
N TRP A 123 -1.03 -13.76 6.80
CA TRP A 123 -0.15 -13.48 7.93
C TRP A 123 -0.49 -12.19 8.69
N GLY A 124 -1.43 -11.40 8.17
CA GLY A 124 -1.77 -10.07 8.65
C GLY A 124 -2.41 -10.06 10.03
N GLY A 125 -2.26 -8.91 10.70
CA GLY A 125 -2.90 -8.63 11.97
C GLY A 125 -3.96 -7.55 11.91
N THR A 126 -4.09 -6.83 13.02
CA THR A 126 -5.03 -5.71 13.18
C THR A 126 -4.34 -4.42 13.65
N LYS A 127 -3.00 -4.40 13.80
CA LYS A 127 -2.26 -3.24 14.29
C LYS A 127 -2.45 -2.03 13.39
N LEU A 128 -2.56 -2.19 12.07
CA LEU A 128 -2.85 -1.05 11.18
C LEU A 128 -4.20 -0.39 11.53
N ARG A 129 -5.19 -1.17 11.96
CA ARG A 129 -6.47 -0.65 12.46
C ARG A 129 -6.31 -0.03 13.85
N THR A 130 -5.68 -0.71 14.78
CA THR A 130 -5.66 -0.29 16.20
C THR A 130 -4.65 0.82 16.50
N VAL A 131 -3.52 0.85 15.79
CA VAL A 131 -2.44 1.84 15.96
C VAL A 131 -2.71 3.07 15.10
N PHE A 132 -3.02 2.88 13.81
CA PHE A 132 -3.17 3.99 12.85
C PHE A 132 -4.63 4.35 12.53
N GLY A 133 -5.61 3.60 13.05
CA GLY A 133 -7.02 3.87 12.77
C GLY A 133 -7.41 3.61 11.31
N LYS A 134 -6.67 2.75 10.59
CA LYS A 134 -6.98 2.41 9.20
C LYS A 134 -8.34 1.73 9.11
N LYS A 135 -9.18 2.18 8.16
CA LYS A 135 -10.56 1.72 7.99
C LYS A 135 -10.72 1.04 6.64
N CYS A 136 -10.97 -0.27 6.65
CA CYS A 136 -11.42 -1.04 5.50
C CYS A 136 -12.32 -2.19 5.96
N ASP A 137 -12.91 -2.88 4.98
CA ASP A 137 -13.88 -3.95 5.18
C ASP A 137 -13.25 -5.32 5.45
N TYR A 138 -11.92 -5.42 5.49
CA TYR A 138 -11.24 -6.67 5.82
C TYR A 138 -11.27 -6.94 7.33
N ASP A 139 -11.22 -8.20 7.74
CA ASP A 139 -11.07 -8.56 9.15
C ASP A 139 -9.62 -8.28 9.63
N ILE A 140 -8.66 -8.67 8.80
CA ILE A 140 -7.23 -8.42 8.98
C ILE A 140 -6.72 -7.41 7.96
N ILE A 141 -5.78 -6.56 8.37
CA ILE A 141 -5.11 -5.60 7.48
C ILE A 141 -3.62 -5.90 7.54
N ALA A 142 -3.15 -6.71 6.60
CA ALA A 142 -1.76 -7.14 6.52
C ALA A 142 -0.86 -6.02 5.99
N GLU A 143 -1.32 -5.34 4.94
CA GLU A 143 -0.59 -4.25 4.31
C GLU A 143 -1.50 -3.05 4.06
N SER A 144 -0.90 -1.87 4.13
CA SER A 144 -1.48 -0.62 3.66
C SER A 144 -0.47 0.08 2.76
N TRP A 145 -0.81 0.28 1.49
CA TRP A 145 0.05 0.86 0.46
C TRP A 145 -0.20 2.36 0.42
N GLU A 146 0.66 3.10 1.11
CA GLU A 146 0.51 4.49 1.52
C GLU A 146 0.90 5.48 0.42
N LEU A 147 1.83 5.08 -0.43
CA LEU A 147 2.20 5.77 -1.66
C LEU A 147 2.40 4.71 -2.74
N SER A 148 1.41 4.56 -3.61
CA SER A 148 1.44 3.53 -4.64
C SER A 148 0.83 4.00 -5.94
N ALA A 149 1.60 3.92 -7.01
CA ALA A 149 1.13 3.96 -8.39
C ALA A 149 1.12 2.55 -9.03
N HIS A 150 1.37 1.50 -8.24
CA HIS A 150 1.46 0.13 -8.73
C HIS A 150 0.08 -0.43 -9.10
N PRO A 151 -0.12 -1.06 -10.27
CA PRO A 151 -1.41 -1.57 -10.72
C PRO A 151 -2.13 -2.49 -9.71
N ASP A 152 -1.36 -3.33 -9.00
CA ASP A 152 -1.92 -4.26 -8.01
C ASP A 152 -2.55 -3.58 -6.79
N GLY A 153 -2.24 -2.32 -6.49
CA GLY A 153 -2.72 -1.67 -5.27
C GLY A 153 -2.45 -0.18 -5.27
N GLN A 154 -3.14 0.58 -6.11
CA GLN A 154 -2.92 2.02 -6.23
C GLN A 154 -3.55 2.79 -5.06
N SER A 155 -2.80 3.75 -4.50
CA SER A 155 -3.34 4.74 -3.57
C SER A 155 -4.30 5.68 -4.31
N ARG A 156 -5.08 6.47 -3.56
CA ARG A 156 -6.02 7.46 -4.09
C ARG A 156 -5.79 8.81 -3.46
N ILE A 157 -6.18 9.89 -4.13
CA ILE A 157 -6.18 11.21 -3.51
C ILE A 157 -7.26 11.26 -2.44
N ALA A 158 -6.93 11.62 -1.19
CA ALA A 158 -7.88 11.55 -0.08
C ALA A 158 -8.90 12.70 -0.08
N GLU A 159 -8.49 13.88 -0.57
CA GLU A 159 -9.27 15.12 -0.45
C GLU A 159 -8.97 16.17 -1.52
N GLY A 160 -9.80 17.21 -1.59
CA GLY A 160 -9.68 18.29 -2.57
C GLY A 160 -10.13 17.90 -3.98
N ARG A 161 -9.69 18.69 -4.97
CA ARG A 161 -10.14 18.63 -6.38
C ARG A 161 -10.10 17.24 -7.01
N TYR A 162 -9.11 16.43 -6.66
CA TYR A 162 -8.89 15.12 -7.26
C TYR A 162 -9.29 13.97 -6.34
N ARG A 163 -10.05 14.25 -5.27
CA ARG A 163 -10.49 13.25 -4.30
C ARG A 163 -10.99 11.98 -4.98
N GLY A 164 -10.41 10.86 -4.58
CA GLY A 164 -10.73 9.51 -5.00
C GLY A 164 -10.13 9.04 -6.32
N MET A 165 -9.51 9.94 -7.08
CA MET A 165 -8.71 9.61 -8.25
C MET A 165 -7.58 8.68 -7.87
N LEU A 166 -7.30 7.68 -8.71
CA LEU A 166 -6.13 6.83 -8.54
C LEU A 166 -4.85 7.66 -8.64
N PHE A 167 -3.87 7.34 -7.81
CA PHE A 167 -2.65 8.13 -7.74
C PHE A 167 -1.92 8.15 -9.10
N ASN A 168 -1.89 7.04 -9.84
CA ASN A 168 -1.27 7.03 -11.17
C ASN A 168 -2.01 7.93 -12.18
N ASP A 169 -3.33 8.06 -12.09
CA ASP A 169 -4.10 9.00 -12.91
C ASP A 169 -3.78 10.45 -12.56
N TYR A 170 -3.64 10.72 -11.26
CA TYR A 170 -3.21 12.02 -10.76
C TYR A 170 -1.82 12.38 -11.29
N LEU A 171 -0.86 11.45 -11.23
CA LEU A 171 0.49 11.63 -11.78
C LEU A 171 0.46 11.96 -13.27
N ARG A 172 -0.37 11.26 -14.06
CA ARG A 172 -0.55 11.57 -15.49
C ARG A 172 -1.11 12.97 -15.74
N ARG A 173 -1.96 13.48 -14.86
CA ARG A 173 -2.54 14.83 -14.97
C ARG A 173 -1.57 15.94 -14.61
N ILE A 174 -0.73 15.73 -13.60
CA ILE A 174 0.24 16.76 -13.15
C ILE A 174 1.51 16.81 -13.99
N GLY A 175 1.75 15.77 -14.80
CA GLY A 175 2.93 15.69 -15.68
C GLY A 175 4.17 15.15 -14.98
N LYS A 176 5.09 14.59 -15.74
CA LYS A 176 6.35 14.00 -15.21
C LYS A 176 7.26 15.07 -14.61
N GLU A 177 7.15 16.31 -15.06
CA GLU A 177 7.91 17.46 -14.57
C GLU A 177 7.66 17.71 -13.08
N ALA A 178 6.45 17.43 -12.60
CA ALA A 178 6.08 17.56 -11.19
C ALA A 178 6.79 16.53 -10.28
N LEU A 179 7.47 15.53 -10.84
CA LEU A 179 8.26 14.54 -10.10
C LEU A 179 9.74 14.91 -9.94
N GLY A 180 10.20 15.99 -10.60
CA GLY A 180 11.59 16.43 -10.59
C GLY A 180 12.45 15.72 -11.64
N TRP A 181 13.62 16.30 -11.93
CA TRP A 181 14.46 15.85 -13.05
C TRP A 181 14.99 14.42 -12.91
N LYS A 182 15.18 13.93 -11.67
CA LYS A 182 15.63 12.55 -11.42
C LYS A 182 14.62 11.50 -11.88
N CYS A 183 13.33 11.85 -11.92
CA CYS A 183 12.27 10.94 -12.29
C CYS A 183 11.94 10.97 -13.79
N GLN A 184 12.47 11.93 -14.56
CA GLN A 184 12.08 12.15 -15.96
C GLN A 184 12.45 10.99 -16.88
N ALA A 185 13.61 10.37 -16.64
CA ALA A 185 14.09 9.22 -17.40
C ALA A 185 13.37 7.90 -17.04
N LEU A 186 12.51 7.92 -16.02
CA LEU A 186 11.78 6.73 -15.58
C LEU A 186 10.45 6.62 -16.32
N ASP A 187 10.17 5.42 -16.81
CA ASP A 187 8.91 5.11 -17.51
C ASP A 187 7.69 5.17 -16.57
N ARG A 188 7.89 4.85 -15.29
CA ARG A 188 6.84 4.73 -14.27
C ARG A 188 7.27 5.42 -12.98
N PHE A 189 6.32 5.64 -12.08
CA PHE A 189 6.62 6.18 -10.76
C PHE A 189 7.62 5.26 -10.02
N PRO A 190 8.67 5.80 -9.35
CA PRO A 190 9.83 5.01 -8.93
C PRO A 190 9.68 4.19 -7.66
N ILE A 191 8.84 4.62 -6.71
CA ILE A 191 8.81 4.06 -5.36
C ILE A 191 7.42 3.59 -4.94
N LEU A 192 7.39 2.66 -3.98
CA LEU A 192 6.21 2.18 -3.29
C LEU A 192 6.49 2.20 -1.79
N ILE A 193 5.59 2.79 -1.00
CA ILE A 193 5.71 2.84 0.47
C ILE A 193 4.51 2.13 1.09
N LYS A 194 4.78 1.27 2.07
CA LYS A 194 3.76 0.47 2.75
C LYS A 194 3.95 0.47 4.27
N PHE A 195 2.85 0.33 5.00
CA PHE A 195 2.88 -0.27 6.32
C PHE A 195 2.56 -1.76 6.24
N ILE A 196 3.28 -2.56 7.03
CA ILE A 196 3.11 -4.02 7.09
C ILE A 196 2.97 -4.45 8.55
N ASP A 197 1.88 -5.16 8.87
CA ASP A 197 1.61 -5.77 10.18
C ASP A 197 1.77 -7.30 10.11
N ALA A 198 2.98 -7.77 10.41
CA ALA A 198 3.34 -9.18 10.40
C ALA A 198 2.93 -9.86 11.71
N LYS A 199 1.64 -10.17 11.88
CA LYS A 199 1.17 -10.95 13.04
C LYS A 199 1.75 -12.37 13.04
N GLN A 200 1.92 -12.96 11.87
CA GLN A 200 2.59 -14.23 11.64
C GLN A 200 3.82 -14.02 10.73
N PRO A 201 4.79 -14.94 10.67
CA PRO A 201 5.95 -14.74 9.81
C PRO A 201 5.52 -14.70 8.33
N LEU A 202 6.08 -13.79 7.55
CA LEU A 202 5.89 -13.76 6.11
C LEU A 202 6.66 -14.89 5.44
N SER A 203 6.31 -15.21 4.20
CA SER A 203 7.08 -16.19 3.44
C SER A 203 8.56 -15.81 3.35
N VAL A 204 9.42 -16.82 3.33
CA VAL A 204 10.81 -16.66 2.87
C VAL A 204 10.78 -16.39 1.38
N GLN A 205 11.39 -15.29 0.97
CA GLN A 205 11.29 -14.78 -0.38
C GLN A 205 12.56 -14.06 -0.83
N ILE A 206 12.61 -13.75 -2.11
CA ILE A 206 13.69 -13.02 -2.77
C ILE A 206 13.12 -12.14 -3.89
N HIS A 207 13.84 -11.07 -4.19
CA HIS A 207 13.45 -10.06 -5.17
C HIS A 207 14.50 -9.94 -6.28
N PRO A 208 14.09 -9.80 -7.55
CA PRO A 208 14.99 -9.53 -8.68
C PRO A 208 15.51 -8.09 -8.67
N ASP A 209 16.62 -7.86 -9.37
CA ASP A 209 17.09 -6.51 -9.71
C ASP A 209 16.39 -5.98 -10.96
N ASP A 210 16.73 -4.76 -11.39
CA ASP A 210 16.06 -4.12 -12.53
C ASP A 210 16.32 -4.86 -13.85
N GLU A 211 17.51 -5.41 -14.05
CA GLU A 211 17.87 -6.09 -15.30
C GLU A 211 17.01 -7.34 -15.49
N TYR A 212 16.96 -8.21 -14.47
CA TYR A 212 16.13 -9.41 -14.53
C TYR A 212 14.63 -9.10 -14.52
N ALA A 213 14.18 -8.17 -13.66
CA ALA A 213 12.75 -7.87 -13.52
C ALA A 213 12.15 -7.24 -14.78
N LEU A 214 12.88 -6.36 -15.46
CA LEU A 214 12.39 -5.73 -16.69
C LEU A 214 12.26 -6.75 -17.82
N GLU A 215 13.19 -7.70 -17.91
CA GLU A 215 13.16 -8.76 -18.93
C GLU A 215 12.07 -9.80 -18.64
N VAL A 216 11.95 -10.26 -17.39
CA VAL A 216 11.12 -11.42 -17.03
C VAL A 216 9.71 -11.04 -16.58
N GLU A 217 9.55 -9.92 -15.87
CA GLU A 217 8.28 -9.49 -15.28
C GLU A 217 7.70 -8.24 -15.95
N GLY A 218 8.51 -7.47 -16.69
CA GLY A 218 8.10 -6.18 -17.24
C GLY A 218 7.90 -5.10 -16.16
N GLU A 219 8.56 -5.24 -15.01
CA GLU A 219 8.50 -4.30 -13.88
C GLU A 219 9.91 -3.91 -13.41
N TYR A 220 10.01 -2.90 -12.55
CA TYR A 220 11.28 -2.58 -11.90
C TYR A 220 11.71 -3.73 -10.98
N GLY A 221 13.00 -3.77 -10.68
CA GLY A 221 13.53 -4.58 -9.59
C GLY A 221 12.97 -4.12 -8.25
N LYS A 222 13.29 -4.87 -7.19
CA LYS A 222 12.77 -4.59 -5.86
C LYS A 222 13.87 -4.63 -4.81
N ASN A 223 14.58 -3.52 -4.70
CA ASN A 223 15.34 -3.16 -3.51
C ASN A 223 14.43 -2.46 -2.52
N GLU A 224 14.62 -2.76 -1.23
CA GLU A 224 13.74 -2.26 -0.18
C GLU A 224 14.48 -1.96 1.11
N VAL A 225 13.83 -1.18 1.96
CA VAL A 225 14.26 -0.91 3.33
C VAL A 225 13.07 -1.07 4.26
N TRP A 226 13.32 -1.69 5.41
CA TRP A 226 12.36 -1.82 6.49
C TRP A 226 12.79 -0.94 7.65
N TYR A 227 11.92 0.00 8.01
CA TYR A 227 12.01 0.73 9.27
C TYR A 227 11.09 0.06 10.30
N ILE A 228 11.66 -0.42 11.40
CA ILE A 228 10.90 -1.12 12.44
C ILE A 228 10.14 -0.11 13.29
N LEU A 229 8.83 -0.01 13.09
CA LEU A 229 7.95 0.91 13.82
C LEU A 229 7.67 0.41 15.23
N ASP A 230 7.47 -0.89 15.37
CA ASP A 230 7.25 -1.58 16.63
C ASP A 230 7.50 -3.09 16.45
N CYS A 231 7.83 -3.80 17.53
CA CYS A 231 8.01 -5.24 17.50
C CYS A 231 7.83 -5.90 18.87
N GLU A 232 7.37 -7.13 18.89
CA GLU A 232 7.28 -7.93 20.12
C GLU A 232 8.68 -8.27 20.68
N PRO A 233 8.82 -8.46 22.01
CA PRO A 233 10.09 -8.85 22.61
C PRO A 233 10.68 -10.12 21.98
N GLY A 234 11.93 -10.04 21.53
CA GLY A 234 12.64 -11.16 20.91
C GLY A 234 12.34 -11.39 19.43
N ALA A 235 11.50 -10.54 18.82
CA ALA A 235 11.22 -10.57 17.39
C ALA A 235 12.50 -10.53 16.54
N SER A 236 12.46 -11.29 15.46
CA SER A 236 13.55 -11.39 14.50
C SER A 236 13.01 -11.47 13.08
N LEU A 237 13.91 -11.23 12.13
CA LEU A 237 13.70 -11.42 10.71
C LEU A 237 14.84 -12.22 10.12
N TYR A 238 14.64 -12.76 8.92
CA TYR A 238 15.72 -13.35 8.13
C TYR A 238 16.19 -12.34 7.10
N CYS A 239 17.52 -12.16 6.99
CA CYS A 239 18.13 -11.31 5.97
C CYS A 239 19.47 -11.89 5.53
N GLY A 240 19.47 -12.46 4.33
CA GLY A 240 20.60 -13.10 3.67
C GLY A 240 20.98 -14.46 4.25
N LEU A 241 22.02 -15.08 3.67
CA LEU A 241 22.53 -16.38 4.09
C LEU A 241 23.53 -16.23 5.25
N LYS A 242 23.58 -17.19 6.17
CA LYS A 242 24.56 -17.17 7.29
C LYS A 242 25.98 -17.55 6.87
N ARG A 243 26.11 -18.20 5.72
CA ARG A 243 27.37 -18.68 5.13
C ARG A 243 27.22 -18.74 3.61
N LYS A 244 28.36 -18.81 2.92
CA LYS A 244 28.38 -19.16 1.51
C LYS A 244 27.68 -20.51 1.28
N THR A 245 26.85 -20.57 0.25
CA THR A 245 26.00 -21.71 -0.11
C THR A 245 26.01 -21.91 -1.63
N THR A 246 25.43 -23.00 -2.15
CA THR A 246 25.22 -23.22 -3.60
C THR A 246 23.74 -23.24 -3.95
N LYS A 247 23.41 -23.03 -5.23
CA LYS A 247 22.02 -23.12 -5.73
C LYS A 247 21.42 -24.52 -5.50
N GLU A 248 22.24 -25.56 -5.59
CA GLU A 248 21.86 -26.96 -5.30
C GLU A 248 21.49 -27.15 -3.84
N GLU A 249 22.31 -26.66 -2.90
CA GLU A 249 21.96 -26.72 -1.47
C GLU A 249 20.67 -25.95 -1.19
N ILE A 250 20.48 -24.75 -1.78
CA ILE A 250 19.23 -23.98 -1.61
C ILE A 250 18.02 -24.80 -2.08
N ARG A 251 18.12 -25.40 -3.27
CA ARG A 251 17.07 -26.27 -3.84
C ARG A 251 16.75 -27.44 -2.90
N ASP A 252 17.76 -28.14 -2.42
CA ASP A 252 17.59 -29.28 -1.51
C ASP A 252 16.95 -28.86 -0.19
N ARG A 253 17.36 -27.70 0.37
CA ARG A 253 16.82 -27.17 1.62
C ARG A 253 15.36 -26.77 1.49
N ILE A 254 14.95 -26.20 0.35
CA ILE A 254 13.55 -25.87 0.06
C ILE A 254 12.72 -27.15 -0.06
N ALA A 255 13.19 -28.13 -0.83
CA ALA A 255 12.50 -29.42 -1.00
C ALA A 255 12.28 -30.15 0.34
N ASN A 256 13.18 -29.94 1.30
CA ASN A 256 13.13 -30.53 2.63
C ASN A 256 12.58 -29.59 3.73
N ASN A 257 12.04 -28.42 3.39
CA ASN A 257 11.52 -27.43 4.35
C ASN A 257 12.52 -26.98 5.44
N THR A 258 13.82 -26.96 5.12
CA THR A 258 14.91 -26.58 6.04
C THR A 258 15.67 -25.33 5.60
N ILE A 259 15.13 -24.53 4.67
CA ILE A 259 15.80 -23.31 4.16
C ILE A 259 16.14 -22.31 5.26
N THR A 260 15.29 -22.17 6.27
CA THR A 260 15.49 -21.24 7.40
C THR A 260 16.73 -21.57 8.22
N GLU A 261 17.19 -22.82 8.21
CA GLU A 261 18.40 -23.24 8.95
C GLU A 261 19.66 -22.59 8.41
N ILE A 262 19.69 -22.16 7.15
CA ILE A 262 20.86 -21.55 6.52
C ILE A 262 20.74 -20.03 6.36
N LEU A 263 19.64 -19.44 6.82
CA LEU A 263 19.42 -18.00 6.80
C LEU A 263 20.08 -17.33 8.00
N ASN A 264 20.49 -16.08 7.80
CA ASN A 264 20.97 -15.21 8.86
C ASN A 264 19.76 -14.59 9.59
N GLU A 265 19.60 -14.93 10.86
CA GLU A 265 18.56 -14.38 11.73
C GLU A 265 19.05 -13.08 12.37
N VAL A 266 18.28 -12.01 12.22
CA VAL A 266 18.56 -10.67 12.76
C VAL A 266 17.50 -10.34 13.81
N LYS A 267 17.92 -10.17 15.06
CA LYS A 267 17.05 -9.62 16.12
C LYS A 267 16.84 -8.14 15.88
N VAL A 268 15.62 -7.67 16.07
CA VAL A 268 15.25 -6.28 15.81
C VAL A 268 14.60 -5.62 17.03
N LYS A 269 14.66 -4.29 17.06
CA LYS A 269 13.93 -3.42 17.98
C LYS A 269 13.35 -2.22 17.23
N LYS A 270 12.39 -1.53 17.86
CA LYS A 270 11.85 -0.26 17.35
C LYS A 270 12.98 0.71 16.99
N GLY A 271 12.88 1.31 15.80
CA GLY A 271 13.84 2.26 15.27
C GLY A 271 14.99 1.65 14.46
N ASP A 272 15.13 0.32 14.45
CA ASP A 272 16.11 -0.34 13.59
C ASP A 272 15.74 -0.15 12.11
N VAL A 273 16.78 -0.08 11.26
CA VAL A 273 16.68 -0.03 9.80
C VAL A 273 17.36 -1.26 9.22
N VAL A 274 16.67 -1.95 8.31
CA VAL A 274 17.22 -3.09 7.57
C VAL A 274 17.08 -2.81 6.08
N PHE A 275 18.21 -2.73 5.36
CA PHE A 275 18.23 -2.62 3.91
C PHE A 275 18.36 -3.99 3.27
N ILE A 276 17.52 -4.27 2.28
CA ILE A 276 17.43 -5.54 1.57
C ILE A 276 17.71 -5.26 0.09
N LYS A 277 18.91 -5.67 -0.33
CA LYS A 277 19.32 -5.60 -1.73
C LYS A 277 18.60 -6.70 -2.51
N ALA A 278 18.19 -6.40 -3.75
CA ALA A 278 17.77 -7.43 -4.70
C ALA A 278 18.80 -8.58 -4.76
N GLY A 279 18.30 -9.80 -4.88
CA GLY A 279 19.09 -11.04 -4.78
C GLY A 279 19.28 -11.58 -3.35
N THR A 280 18.86 -10.85 -2.31
CA THR A 280 18.97 -11.31 -0.91
C THR A 280 17.76 -12.15 -0.52
N ILE A 281 17.95 -13.37 -0.02
CA ILE A 281 16.85 -14.14 0.61
C ILE A 281 16.48 -13.52 1.96
N HIS A 282 15.20 -13.24 2.20
CA HIS A 282 14.74 -12.57 3.41
C HIS A 282 13.32 -12.98 3.80
N ALA A 283 12.93 -12.67 5.04
CA ALA A 283 11.55 -12.80 5.52
C ALA A 283 11.33 -11.93 6.77
N ILE A 284 10.19 -11.26 6.84
CA ILE A 284 9.74 -10.58 8.07
C ILE A 284 9.19 -11.63 9.03
N GLY A 285 9.70 -11.69 10.25
CA GLY A 285 9.18 -12.59 11.29
C GLY A 285 7.89 -12.09 11.94
N ALA A 286 7.33 -12.91 12.82
CA ALA A 286 6.10 -12.58 13.54
C ALA A 286 6.29 -11.44 14.55
N GLY A 287 5.20 -10.73 14.82
CA GLY A 287 5.11 -9.69 15.83
C GLY A 287 5.72 -8.34 15.41
N ILE A 288 6.08 -8.16 14.14
CA ILE A 288 6.78 -6.96 13.64
C ILE A 288 5.82 -6.04 12.88
N LEU A 289 5.82 -4.75 13.22
CA LEU A 289 5.17 -3.68 12.47
C LEU A 289 6.25 -2.83 11.81
N ILE A 290 6.18 -2.65 10.48
CA ILE A 290 7.19 -1.89 9.73
C ILE A 290 6.60 -0.83 8.81
N CYS A 291 7.43 0.16 8.48
CA CYS A 291 7.30 0.95 7.26
C CYS A 291 8.30 0.41 6.23
N GLU A 292 7.79 -0.11 5.12
CA GLU A 292 8.58 -0.61 3.99
C GLU A 292 8.64 0.48 2.91
N ILE A 293 9.85 0.87 2.52
CA ILE A 293 10.09 1.74 1.37
C ILE A 293 10.84 0.91 0.33
N GLN A 294 10.31 0.85 -0.87
CA GLN A 294 10.84 0.00 -1.92
C GLN A 294 10.75 0.68 -3.29
N GLN A 295 11.45 0.15 -4.28
CA GLN A 295 11.15 0.43 -5.67
C GLN A 295 9.69 0.04 -5.99
N ASN A 296 9.06 0.72 -6.95
CA ASN A 296 7.69 0.45 -7.38
C ASN A 296 7.59 -0.85 -8.19
N SER A 297 7.52 -1.97 -7.46
CA SER A 297 7.54 -3.33 -7.99
C SER A 297 6.81 -4.27 -7.03
N ASN A 298 6.11 -5.26 -7.56
CA ASN A 298 5.51 -6.33 -6.76
C ASN A 298 6.15 -7.70 -7.02
N SER A 299 7.26 -7.75 -7.76
CA SER A 299 8.00 -8.97 -8.11
C SER A 299 8.57 -9.67 -6.88
N THR A 300 7.98 -10.81 -6.53
CA THR A 300 8.32 -11.58 -5.33
C THR A 300 8.44 -13.07 -5.64
N TYR A 301 9.62 -13.64 -5.45
CA TYR A 301 9.85 -15.06 -5.64
C TYR A 301 9.86 -15.76 -4.29
N ARG A 302 8.80 -16.52 -4.04
CA ARG A 302 8.61 -17.25 -2.78
C ARG A 302 9.40 -18.55 -2.77
N LEU A 303 10.15 -18.77 -1.68
CA LEU A 303 10.96 -19.97 -1.47
C LEU A 303 10.34 -20.92 -0.45
N TYR A 304 9.71 -20.39 0.59
CA TYR A 304 9.06 -21.20 1.63
C TYR A 304 7.94 -20.42 2.31
N ASP A 305 6.83 -21.11 2.61
CA ASP A 305 5.62 -20.47 3.15
C ASP A 305 5.05 -21.13 4.41
N TYR A 306 5.84 -21.95 5.09
CA TYR A 306 5.41 -22.68 6.28
C TYR A 306 4.21 -23.61 6.05
N ASP A 307 4.07 -24.13 4.83
CA ASP A 307 2.98 -25.00 4.39
C ASP A 307 1.57 -24.44 4.71
N ARG A 308 1.47 -23.11 4.77
CA ARG A 308 0.21 -22.41 5.04
C ARG A 308 -0.76 -22.63 3.91
N ARG A 309 -2.02 -22.82 4.29
CA ARG A 309 -3.12 -23.01 3.36
C ARG A 309 -4.01 -21.77 3.36
N ASP A 310 -4.46 -21.41 2.17
CA ASP A 310 -5.50 -20.39 2.02
C ASP A 310 -6.86 -20.91 2.53
N LYS A 311 -7.89 -20.05 2.46
CA LYS A 311 -9.26 -20.39 2.89
C LYS A 311 -9.90 -21.54 2.10
N TYR A 312 -9.31 -21.93 0.96
CA TYR A 312 -9.75 -23.03 0.12
C TYR A 312 -8.90 -24.30 0.31
N GLY A 313 -7.90 -24.25 1.20
CA GLY A 313 -7.01 -25.37 1.48
C GLY A 313 -5.80 -25.46 0.54
N ASN A 314 -5.57 -24.50 -0.35
CA ASN A 314 -4.45 -24.53 -1.29
C ASN A 314 -3.17 -23.94 -0.68
N LEU A 315 -2.03 -24.51 -1.06
CA LEU A 315 -0.72 -23.92 -0.76
C LEU A 315 -0.46 -22.74 -1.70
N ARG A 316 0.26 -21.73 -1.22
CA ARG A 316 0.70 -20.62 -2.09
C ARG A 316 1.86 -21.06 -2.98
N GLU A 317 1.90 -20.50 -4.17
CA GLU A 317 2.94 -20.78 -5.17
C GLU A 317 4.34 -20.44 -4.66
N LEU A 318 5.27 -21.34 -4.97
CA LEU A 318 6.71 -21.17 -4.80
C LEU A 318 7.34 -20.96 -6.18
N HIS A 319 8.36 -20.11 -6.25
CA HIS A 319 8.97 -19.63 -7.49
C HIS A 319 10.44 -20.04 -7.56
N LEU A 320 10.71 -21.33 -7.37
CA LEU A 320 12.05 -21.86 -7.15
C LEU A 320 13.05 -21.46 -8.25
N GLU A 321 12.71 -21.69 -9.51
CA GLU A 321 13.65 -21.44 -10.62
C GLU A 321 13.97 -19.94 -10.75
N LYS A 322 12.94 -19.07 -10.74
CA LYS A 322 13.15 -17.61 -10.75
C LYS A 322 13.97 -17.13 -9.56
N ALA A 323 13.73 -17.68 -8.37
CA ALA A 323 14.51 -17.35 -7.18
C ALA A 323 15.98 -17.77 -7.30
N LEU A 324 16.24 -18.95 -7.87
CA LEU A 324 17.59 -19.44 -8.10
C LEU A 324 18.31 -18.65 -9.19
N ASP A 325 17.61 -18.06 -10.15
CA ASP A 325 18.25 -17.18 -11.15
C ASP A 325 18.88 -15.94 -10.50
N VAL A 326 18.18 -15.35 -9.52
CA VAL A 326 18.55 -14.05 -8.94
C VAL A 326 19.29 -14.12 -7.60
N VAL A 327 19.43 -15.30 -7.00
CA VAL A 327 20.01 -15.43 -5.65
C VAL A 327 21.49 -15.06 -5.56
N ASP A 328 21.81 -14.19 -4.60
CA ASP A 328 23.16 -14.01 -4.09
C ASP A 328 23.49 -15.12 -3.09
N VAL A 329 24.47 -15.95 -3.43
CA VAL A 329 24.85 -17.15 -2.65
C VAL A 329 25.95 -16.87 -1.62
N GLU A 330 26.40 -15.63 -1.53
CA GLU A 330 27.39 -15.20 -0.54
C GLU A 330 26.74 -14.94 0.83
N PRO A 331 27.51 -15.02 1.93
CA PRO A 331 27.00 -14.70 3.26
C PRO A 331 26.52 -13.25 3.34
N TYR A 332 25.50 -13.03 4.15
CA TYR A 332 24.99 -11.69 4.44
C TYR A 332 26.09 -10.79 4.99
N VAL A 333 26.31 -9.68 4.32
CA VAL A 333 27.11 -8.56 4.82
C VAL A 333 26.16 -7.44 5.17
N ARG A 334 26.10 -7.09 6.45
CA ARG A 334 25.28 -5.95 6.90
C ARG A 334 25.72 -4.70 6.16
N ASN A 335 24.78 -4.08 5.44
CA ASN A 335 25.05 -2.82 4.78
C ASN A 335 25.31 -1.75 5.86
N ASN A 336 26.49 -1.12 5.82
CA ASN A 336 26.90 -0.06 6.74
C ASN A 336 26.38 1.32 6.30
N ASN A 337 25.20 1.39 5.67
CA ASN A 337 24.47 2.65 5.53
C ASN A 337 24.18 3.16 6.94
N LYS A 338 25.11 3.94 7.49
CA LYS A 338 25.05 4.40 8.87
C LYS A 338 23.88 5.36 8.98
N GLN A 339 22.94 5.00 9.85
CA GLN A 339 22.03 5.95 10.43
C GLN A 339 22.85 7.12 10.99
N GLU A 340 22.57 8.32 10.49
CA GLU A 340 23.33 9.52 10.82
C GLU A 340 22.36 10.64 11.18
N ILE A 341 22.53 11.21 12.38
CA ILE A 341 21.84 12.43 12.78
C ILE A 341 22.52 13.59 12.05
N LEU A 342 21.78 14.25 11.17
CA LEU A 342 22.27 15.32 10.32
C LEU A 342 21.91 16.70 10.85
N VAL A 343 20.76 16.81 11.52
CA VAL A 343 20.29 18.05 12.17
C VAL A 343 19.73 17.70 13.53
N GLN A 344 20.09 18.50 14.53
CA GLN A 344 19.48 18.46 15.85
C GLN A 344 19.38 19.89 16.37
N ASN A 345 18.16 20.34 16.65
CA ASN A 345 17.89 21.64 17.25
C ASN A 345 16.69 21.53 18.21
N ASP A 346 16.26 22.66 18.77
CA ASP A 346 15.17 22.71 19.75
C ASP A 346 13.82 22.27 19.16
N ASN A 347 13.63 22.43 17.85
CA ASN A 347 12.36 22.17 17.17
C ASN A 347 12.25 20.77 16.57
N TYR A 348 13.36 20.20 16.07
CA TYR A 348 13.36 18.84 15.51
C TYR A 348 14.75 18.20 15.44
N GLU A 349 14.75 16.88 15.28
CA GLU A 349 15.91 16.08 14.91
C GLU A 349 15.66 15.41 13.54
N MET A 350 16.66 15.44 12.66
CA MET A 350 16.64 14.77 11.36
C MET A 350 17.74 13.71 11.31
N GLU A 351 17.33 12.47 11.11
CA GLU A 351 18.19 11.30 10.99
C GLU A 351 18.05 10.72 9.58
N ARG A 352 19.16 10.51 8.86
CA ARG A 352 19.13 9.74 7.62
C ARG A 352 19.03 8.26 7.95
N LEU A 353 17.97 7.60 7.49
CA LEU A 353 17.74 6.17 7.70
C LEU A 353 18.48 5.33 6.65
N VAL A 354 18.37 5.72 5.38
CA VAL A 354 19.04 5.02 4.28
C VAL A 354 19.29 5.96 3.10
N GLN A 355 20.38 5.70 2.38
CA GLN A 355 20.66 6.28 1.07
C GLN A 355 21.09 5.15 0.15
N CYS A 356 20.40 5.00 -0.98
CA CYS A 356 20.75 4.03 -2.00
C CYS A 356 20.63 4.66 -3.40
N LYS A 357 20.91 3.87 -4.44
CA LYS A 357 20.79 4.31 -5.83
C LYS A 357 19.38 4.82 -6.20
N TYR A 358 18.36 4.34 -5.51
CA TYR A 358 16.96 4.48 -5.90
C TYR A 358 16.18 5.53 -5.12
N PHE A 359 16.54 5.71 -3.85
CA PHE A 359 15.87 6.64 -2.96
C PHE A 359 16.73 6.93 -1.73
N GLU A 360 16.38 8.02 -1.05
CA GLU A 360 16.90 8.43 0.24
C GLU A 360 15.73 8.61 1.21
N CYS A 361 15.91 8.16 2.46
CA CYS A 361 14.89 8.25 3.50
C CYS A 361 15.45 8.90 4.75
N PHE A 362 14.67 9.80 5.33
CA PHE A 362 14.98 10.50 6.58
C PHE A 362 13.85 10.30 7.57
N LYS A 363 14.19 10.19 8.85
CA LYS A 363 13.25 10.31 9.96
C LYS A 363 13.37 11.72 10.54
N TYR A 364 12.25 12.41 10.64
CA TYR A 364 12.14 13.65 11.39
C TYR A 364 11.41 13.36 12.69
N ALA A 365 12.04 13.67 13.82
CA ALA A 365 11.39 13.73 15.12
C ALA A 365 11.11 15.21 15.42
N VAL A 366 9.88 15.64 15.14
CA VAL A 366 9.42 17.03 15.26
C VAL A 366 8.84 17.26 16.64
N LYS A 367 9.37 18.25 17.36
CA LYS A 367 8.88 18.69 18.68
C LYS A 367 7.94 19.89 18.56
N ASP A 368 8.21 20.80 17.63
CA ASP A 368 7.39 21.99 17.38
C ASP A 368 7.22 22.24 15.86
N GLU A 369 8.28 22.66 15.18
CA GLU A 369 8.28 22.96 13.75
C GLU A 369 9.48 22.32 13.03
N ALA A 370 9.23 21.65 11.90
CA ALA A 370 10.28 21.25 10.97
C ALA A 370 10.06 21.89 9.60
N LYS A 371 11.15 22.39 9.01
CA LYS A 371 11.17 22.94 7.66
C LYS A 371 11.98 22.03 6.74
N ILE A 372 11.33 21.54 5.70
CA ILE A 372 11.94 20.67 4.68
C ILE A 372 11.95 21.45 3.36
N MET A 373 13.13 21.61 2.78
CA MET A 373 13.29 22.25 1.47
C MET A 373 13.02 21.24 0.37
N VAL A 374 12.23 21.65 -0.62
CA VAL A 374 12.00 20.88 -1.85
C VAL A 374 12.67 21.64 -3.00
N ASP A 375 13.36 20.91 -3.85
CA ASP A 375 14.02 21.46 -5.04
C ASP A 375 13.48 20.80 -6.32
N ASP A 376 14.11 21.11 -7.45
CA ASP A 376 13.70 20.60 -8.76
C ASP A 376 14.16 19.14 -9.01
N ALA A 377 14.86 18.51 -8.05
CA ALA A 377 15.46 17.19 -8.25
C ALA A 377 14.47 16.04 -8.09
N SER A 378 13.61 16.10 -7.08
CA SER A 378 12.66 15.03 -6.78
C SER A 378 11.39 15.56 -6.12
N PHE A 379 10.30 14.81 -6.26
CA PHE A 379 9.15 14.93 -5.37
C PHE A 379 9.53 14.53 -3.95
N ILE A 380 8.70 14.91 -2.97
CA ILE A 380 8.83 14.46 -1.59
C ILE A 380 7.61 13.64 -1.19
N SER A 381 7.83 12.46 -0.61
CA SER A 381 6.82 11.76 0.16
C SER A 381 7.03 12.03 1.65
N VAL A 382 5.95 12.31 2.38
CA VAL A 382 5.95 12.42 3.83
C VAL A 382 4.93 11.44 4.40
N ILE A 383 5.36 10.55 5.28
CA ILE A 383 4.48 9.63 6.00
C ILE A 383 4.65 9.79 7.50
N PHE A 384 3.55 10.13 8.19
CA PHE A 384 3.57 10.32 9.63
C PHE A 384 3.43 8.97 10.33
N VAL A 385 4.38 8.63 11.19
CA VAL A 385 4.42 7.36 11.92
C VAL A 385 4.00 7.51 13.38
N SER A 386 4.02 8.73 13.92
CA SER A 386 3.47 9.07 15.23
C SER A 386 3.03 10.53 15.30
N GLY A 387 2.23 10.85 16.33
CA GLY A 387 1.79 12.23 16.59
C GLY A 387 0.65 12.73 15.71
N ARG A 388 0.48 14.05 15.72
CA ARG A 388 -0.55 14.80 14.97
C ARG A 388 -0.12 16.26 14.82
N GLY A 389 -0.69 16.93 13.84
CA GLY A 389 -0.37 18.33 13.59
C GLY A 389 -0.80 18.76 12.21
N SER A 390 -0.09 19.73 11.64
CA SER A 390 -0.37 20.24 10.30
C SER A 390 0.86 20.25 9.40
N ILE A 391 0.62 19.98 8.12
CA ILE A 391 1.62 20.06 7.05
C ILE A 391 1.21 21.16 6.08
N THR A 392 2.11 22.11 5.86
CA THR A 392 1.88 23.28 5.01
C THR A 392 2.86 23.29 3.85
N VAL A 393 2.34 23.46 2.63
CA VAL A 393 3.14 23.74 1.43
C VAL A 393 2.56 24.98 0.76
N ASP A 394 3.40 25.99 0.58
CA ASP A 394 3.01 27.33 0.15
C ASP A 394 1.84 27.89 0.98
N SER A 395 0.65 28.07 0.39
CA SER A 395 -0.54 28.59 1.07
C SER A 395 -1.52 27.51 1.54
N ARG A 396 -1.22 26.22 1.30
CA ARG A 396 -2.11 25.12 1.64
C ARG A 396 -1.63 24.38 2.88
N THR A 397 -2.45 24.39 3.91
CA THR A 397 -2.26 23.63 5.16
C THR A 397 -3.25 22.48 5.22
N LEU A 398 -2.76 21.28 5.54
CA LEU A 398 -3.55 20.08 5.77
C LEU A 398 -3.26 19.53 7.16
N GLU A 399 -4.28 19.04 7.84
CA GLU A 399 -4.12 18.35 9.13
C GLU A 399 -3.69 16.89 8.89
N PHE A 400 -2.82 16.40 9.78
CA PHE A 400 -2.38 15.01 9.80
C PHE A 400 -2.50 14.38 11.18
N LYS A 401 -2.60 13.06 11.17
CA LYS A 401 -2.35 12.19 12.32
C LYS A 401 -1.44 11.04 11.92
N ALA A 402 -0.93 10.31 12.91
CA ALA A 402 -0.17 9.09 12.71
C ALA A 402 -0.88 8.12 11.75
N GLY A 403 -0.10 7.58 10.82
CA GLY A 403 -0.53 6.69 9.76
C GLY A 403 -0.98 7.40 8.48
N GLU A 404 -0.88 8.72 8.35
CA GLU A 404 -1.29 9.43 7.13
C GLU A 404 -0.09 9.81 6.26
N SER A 405 -0.28 9.75 4.94
CA SER A 405 0.75 10.00 3.94
C SER A 405 0.38 11.15 3.01
N PHE A 406 1.41 11.86 2.56
CA PHE A 406 1.33 13.00 1.68
C PHE A 406 2.35 12.87 0.55
N PHE A 407 1.95 13.34 -0.63
CA PHE A 407 2.81 13.53 -1.78
C PHE A 407 2.94 15.02 -2.05
N VAL A 408 4.18 15.47 -2.22
CA VAL A 408 4.53 16.86 -2.54
C VAL A 408 5.31 16.89 -3.86
N THR A 409 4.85 17.68 -4.81
CA THR A 409 5.52 17.84 -6.12
C THR A 409 6.89 18.47 -5.97
N ALA A 410 7.80 18.15 -6.89
CA ALA A 410 9.08 18.83 -7.03
C ALA A 410 8.90 20.32 -7.32
N GLY A 411 9.96 21.09 -7.14
CA GLY A 411 9.99 22.53 -7.34
C GLY A 411 10.39 23.28 -6.08
N LYS A 412 11.04 24.43 -6.24
CA LYS A 412 11.52 25.28 -5.14
C LYS A 412 10.38 25.74 -4.23
N LYS A 413 10.16 25.03 -3.13
CA LYS A 413 9.16 25.33 -2.10
C LYS A 413 9.60 24.79 -0.74
N ASN A 414 8.80 25.05 0.30
CA ASN A 414 9.06 24.53 1.63
C ASN A 414 7.86 23.73 2.12
N ILE A 415 8.12 22.59 2.73
CA ILE A 415 7.17 21.87 3.56
C ILE A 415 7.43 22.30 5.00
N ILE A 416 6.40 22.84 5.66
CA ILE A 416 6.42 23.18 7.07
C ILE A 416 5.54 22.18 7.81
N ILE A 417 6.13 21.44 8.74
CA ILE A 417 5.43 20.50 9.61
C ILE A 417 5.36 21.14 10.99
N HIS A 418 4.15 21.32 11.51
CA HIS A 418 3.90 21.78 12.87
C HIS A 418 3.27 20.69 13.71
N GLY A 419 3.66 20.62 14.99
CA GLY A 419 3.13 19.70 15.98
C GLY A 419 4.07 18.54 16.29
N GLU A 420 3.94 18.03 17.52
CA GLU A 420 4.74 16.92 18.01
C GLU A 420 4.43 15.64 17.21
N SER A 421 5.41 15.16 16.46
CA SER A 421 5.23 14.05 15.52
C SER A 421 6.55 13.40 15.11
N GLU A 422 6.47 12.17 14.63
CA GLU A 422 7.56 11.56 13.86
C GLU A 422 7.06 11.26 12.44
N CYS A 423 7.87 11.57 11.44
CA CYS A 423 7.58 11.23 10.06
C CYS A 423 8.81 10.69 9.33
N ILE A 424 8.55 9.85 8.33
CA ILE A 424 9.54 9.40 7.36
C ILE A 424 9.34 10.23 6.09
N VAL A 425 10.44 10.79 5.61
CA VAL A 425 10.50 11.62 4.41
C VAL A 425 11.33 10.88 3.38
N THR A 426 10.77 10.64 2.19
CA THR A 426 11.42 9.87 1.13
C THR A 426 11.45 10.67 -0.16
N HIS A 427 12.58 10.64 -0.85
CA HIS A 427 12.75 11.18 -2.20
C HIS A 427 13.72 10.32 -3.02
N VAL A 428 13.84 10.62 -4.31
CA VAL A 428 14.75 9.97 -5.26
C VAL A 428 16.06 10.74 -5.38
#